data_AF-A0AA89T3B1-F1
#
_entry.id   AF-A0AA89T3B1-F1
#
_cell.length_a   1.000
_cell.length_b   1.000
_cell.length_c   1.000
_cell.angle_alpha   90.00
_cell.angle_beta   90.00
_cell.angle_gamma   90.00
#
_symmetry.space_group_name_H-M   'P 1'
#
loop_
_entity.id
_entity.type
_entity.pdbx_description
1 polymer ?
#
loop_
_entity_poly.entity_id
_entity_poly.type
_entity_poly.pdbx_seq_one_letter_code
_entity_poly.pdbx_strand_id
1 'polypeptide(L)'
;MTKIEAFILGMLQGLTEFLPISSTGHLYLGRHLFGLDEAGLFLDTMLHIGTLLAVFVIYKEELFYMIRKPFSKLTFLLVIGTIPAVVVGQLFITLKKFLRQGRLLDGNF
;
A
#
# COMPACT_ATOMS: atom_id res chain seq x y z
N MET A 1 -11.64 -13.71 13.33
CA MET A 1 -12.35 -12.62 12.65
C MET A 1 -13.76 -13.07 12.28
N THR A 2 -14.77 -12.33 12.73
CA THR A 2 -16.16 -12.54 12.32
C THR A 2 -16.44 -11.91 10.95
N LYS A 3 -17.51 -12.34 10.27
CA LYS A 3 -17.92 -11.75 8.98
C LYS A 3 -18.20 -10.24 9.08
N ILE A 4 -18.69 -9.80 10.24
CA ILE A 4 -19.01 -8.39 10.51
C ILE A 4 -17.73 -7.58 10.66
N GLU A 5 -16.74 -8.05 11.42
CA GLU A 5 -15.42 -7.41 11.51
C GLU A 5 -14.76 -7.28 10.13
N ALA A 6 -14.79 -8.35 9.33
CA ALA A 6 -14.26 -8.35 7.97
C ALA A 6 -14.93 -7.29 7.08
N PHE A 7 -16.27 -7.19 7.18
CA PHE A 7 -17.05 -6.22 6.43
C PHE A 7 -16.73 -4.78 6.86
N ILE A 8 -16.67 -4.51 8.17
CA ILE A 8 -16.35 -3.18 8.71
C ILE A 8 -14.94 -2.75 8.30
N LEU A 9 -13.94 -3.63 8.47
CA LEU A 9 -12.56 -3.33 8.09
C LEU A 9 -12.41 -3.18 6.57
N GLY A 10 -13.16 -3.95 5.79
CA GLY A 10 -13.23 -3.79 4.34
C GLY A 10 -13.83 -2.45 3.91
N MET A 11 -14.92 -2.00 4.55
CA MET A 11 -15.47 -0.67 4.31
C MET A 11 -14.49 0.43 4.72
N LEU A 12 -13.83 0.29 5.87
CA LEU A 12 -12.84 1.24 6.35
C LEU A 12 -11.68 1.37 5.35
N GLN A 13 -11.10 0.25 4.91
CA GLN A 13 -10.06 0.26 3.89
C GLN A 13 -10.57 0.87 2.58
N GLY A 14 -11.73 0.45 2.10
CA GLY A 14 -12.31 0.94 0.84
C GLY A 14 -12.56 2.46 0.83
N LEU A 15 -12.98 3.03 1.97
CA LEU A 15 -13.19 4.47 2.10
C LEU A 15 -11.89 5.24 2.29
N THR A 16 -10.97 4.72 3.10
CA THR A 16 -9.75 5.44 3.48
C THR A 16 -8.61 5.32 2.47
N GLU A 17 -8.59 4.30 1.62
CA GLU A 17 -7.52 4.10 0.63
C GLU A 17 -7.48 5.21 -0.43
N PHE A 18 -8.64 5.76 -0.80
CA PHE A 18 -8.74 6.81 -1.81
C PHE A 18 -8.70 8.22 -1.22
N LEU A 19 -8.70 8.33 0.10
CA LEU A 19 -8.61 9.59 0.83
C LEU A 19 -7.20 9.78 1.37
N PRO A 20 -6.62 10.99 1.32
CA PRO A 20 -5.26 11.26 1.81
C PRO A 20 -5.22 11.37 3.35
N ILE A 21 -5.70 10.34 4.05
CA ILE A 21 -5.86 10.29 5.52
C ILE A 21 -5.17 9.08 6.17
N SER A 22 -4.33 8.35 5.43
CA SER A 22 -3.63 7.12 5.86
C SER A 22 -4.57 5.95 6.17
N SER A 23 -4.82 5.11 5.16
CA SER A 23 -5.60 3.87 5.30
C SER A 23 -4.97 2.88 6.28
N THR A 24 -3.66 2.70 6.23
CA THR A 24 -2.92 1.78 7.11
C THR A 24 -3.05 2.12 8.59
N GLY A 25 -3.07 3.41 8.95
CA GLY A 25 -3.25 3.85 10.34
C GLY A 25 -4.66 3.56 10.86
N HIS A 26 -5.68 3.85 10.05
CA HIS A 26 -7.08 3.57 10.40
C HIS A 26 -7.32 2.06 10.51
N LEU A 27 -6.77 1.28 9.59
CA LEU A 27 -6.92 -0.17 9.59
C LEU A 27 -6.21 -0.82 10.79
N TYR A 28 -5.02 -0.33 11.15
CA TYR A 28 -4.33 -0.75 12.37
C TYR A 28 -5.18 -0.50 13.62
N LEU A 29 -5.75 0.71 13.76
CA LEU A 29 -6.61 1.04 14.89
C LEU A 29 -7.87 0.15 14.91
N GLY A 30 -8.53 -0.04 13.76
CA GLY A 30 -9.71 -0.89 13.65
C GLY A 30 -9.42 -2.35 14.04
N ARG A 31 -8.29 -2.90 13.60
CA ARG A 31 -7.86 -4.26 13.97
C ARG A 31 -7.57 -4.38 15.46
N HIS A 32 -6.88 -3.40 16.03
CA HIS A 32 -6.56 -3.38 17.46
C HIS A 32 -7.84 -3.37 18.32
N LEU A 33 -8.83 -2.56 17.93
CA LEU A 33 -10.14 -2.52 18.61
C LEU A 33 -10.90 -3.86 18.55
N PHE A 34 -10.71 -4.64 17.49
CA PHE A 34 -11.30 -5.97 17.33
C PHE A 34 -10.41 -7.12 17.86
N GLY A 35 -9.24 -6.82 18.43
CA GLY A 35 -8.30 -7.85 18.89
C GLY A 35 -7.71 -8.71 17.77
N LEU A 36 -7.58 -8.16 16.55
CA LEU A 36 -7.11 -8.86 15.34
C LEU A 36 -5.65 -8.55 14.98
N ASP A 37 -4.83 -8.23 15.97
CA ASP A 37 -3.44 -7.79 15.75
C ASP A 37 -2.58 -8.85 15.05
N GLU A 38 -2.77 -10.12 15.39
CA GLU A 38 -2.01 -11.24 14.79
C GLU A 38 -2.34 -11.49 13.32
N ALA A 39 -3.56 -11.16 12.89
CA ALA A 39 -3.99 -11.30 11.49
C ALA A 39 -3.59 -10.11 10.61
N GLY A 40 -2.97 -9.07 11.20
CA GLY A 40 -2.82 -7.75 10.59
C GLY A 40 -2.22 -7.75 9.20
N LEU A 41 -1.04 -8.37 9.02
CA LEU A 41 -0.34 -8.33 7.73
C LEU A 41 -1.16 -8.99 6.61
N PHE A 42 -1.73 -10.18 6.89
CA PHE A 42 -2.49 -10.92 5.89
C PHE A 42 -3.80 -10.21 5.56
N LEU A 43 -4.54 -9.77 6.57
CA LEU A 43 -5.80 -9.04 6.39
C LEU A 43 -5.58 -7.72 5.64
N ASP A 44 -4.59 -6.93 6.05
CA ASP A 44 -4.25 -5.65 5.40
C ASP A 44 -3.91 -5.86 3.92
N THR A 45 -3.15 -6.92 3.61
CA THR A 45 -2.80 -7.26 2.22
C THR A 45 -4.03 -7.65 1.41
N MET A 46 -4.91 -8.50 1.94
CA MET A 46 -6.13 -8.91 1.25
C MET A 46 -7.08 -7.73 1.00
N LEU A 47 -7.20 -6.82 1.96
CA LEU A 47 -8.03 -5.62 1.82
C LEU A 47 -7.45 -4.64 0.78
N HIS A 48 -6.12 -4.46 0.75
CA HIS A 48 -5.45 -3.69 -0.33
C HIS A 48 -5.61 -4.33 -1.71
N ILE A 49 -5.62 -5.67 -1.80
CA ILE A 49 -5.94 -6.34 -3.07
C ILE A 49 -7.37 -5.99 -3.51
N GLY A 50 -8.32 -5.93 -2.58
CA GLY A 50 -9.69 -5.50 -2.86
C GLY A 50 -9.76 -4.08 -3.46
N THR A 51 -9.04 -3.12 -2.88
CA THR A 51 -9.00 -1.75 -3.41
C THR A 51 -8.24 -1.64 -4.73
N LEU A 52 -7.17 -2.42 -4.92
CA LEU A 52 -6.45 -2.51 -6.19
C LEU A 52 -7.36 -3.04 -7.31
N LEU A 53 -8.16 -4.07 -7.03
CA LEU A 53 -9.14 -4.59 -7.99
C LEU A 53 -10.19 -3.54 -8.35
N ALA A 54 -10.66 -2.75 -7.39
CA ALA A 54 -11.56 -1.63 -7.66
C ALA A 54 -10.93 -0.62 -8.63
N VAL A 55 -9.65 -0.26 -8.45
CA VAL A 55 -8.90 0.60 -9.38
C VAL A 55 -8.83 -0.01 -10.78
N PHE A 56 -8.51 -1.30 -10.92
CA PHE A 56 -8.48 -1.96 -12.22
C PHE A 56 -9.83 -1.97 -12.93
N VAL A 57 -10.93 -2.15 -12.19
CA VAL A 57 -12.28 -2.15 -12.77
C VAL A 57 -12.69 -0.74 -13.22
N ILE A 58 -12.43 0.27 -12.39
CA ILE A 58 -12.80 1.66 -12.67
C ILE A 58 -11.97 2.22 -13.84
N TYR A 59 -10.65 1.99 -13.84
CA TYR A 59 -9.72 2.51 -14.84
C TYR A 59 -9.39 1.49 -15.95
N LYS A 60 -10.29 0.54 -16.21
CA LYS A 60 -10.05 -0.54 -17.19
C LYS A 60 -9.76 0.01 -18.59
N GLU A 61 -10.45 1.06 -19.00
CA GLU A 61 -10.33 1.65 -20.35
C GLU A 61 -8.97 2.33 -20.51
N GLU A 62 -8.54 3.09 -19.50
CA GLU A 62 -7.22 3.71 -19.42
C GLU A 62 -6.11 2.66 -19.40
N LEU A 63 -6.31 1.56 -18.65
CA LEU A 63 -5.36 0.46 -18.59
C LEU A 63 -5.19 -0.20 -19.97
N PHE A 64 -6.29 -0.54 -20.64
CA PHE A 64 -6.24 -1.09 -22.00
C PHE A 64 -5.69 -0.09 -23.01
N TYR A 65 -5.98 1.20 -22.85
CA TYR A 65 -5.40 2.25 -23.68
C TYR A 65 -3.87 2.28 -23.55
N MET A 66 -3.34 2.24 -22.33
CA MET A 66 -1.89 2.23 -22.07
C MET A 66 -1.22 0.98 -22.63
N ILE A 67 -1.86 -0.18 -22.52
CA ILE A 67 -1.36 -1.45 -23.08
C ILE A 67 -1.30 -1.36 -24.62
N ARG A 68 -2.33 -0.82 -25.27
CA ARG A 68 -2.38 -0.66 -26.73
C ARG A 68 -1.46 0.44 -27.26
N LYS A 69 -1.24 1.50 -26.46
CA LYS A 69 -0.39 2.64 -26.82
C LYS A 69 0.67 2.88 -25.73
N PRO A 70 1.71 2.03 -25.67
CA PRO A 70 2.73 2.09 -24.61
C PRO A 70 3.55 3.39 -24.64
N PHE A 71 3.67 4.04 -25.79
CA PHE A 71 4.36 5.33 -25.94
C PHE A 71 3.43 6.54 -25.86
N SER A 72 2.24 6.36 -25.27
CA SER A 72 1.32 7.49 -25.06
C SER A 72 1.84 8.45 -23.98
N LYS A 73 1.43 9.72 -24.07
CA LYS A 73 1.72 10.72 -23.04
C LYS A 73 1.28 10.24 -21.64
N LEU A 74 0.15 9.56 -21.54
CA LEU A 74 -0.37 9.02 -20.28
C LEU A 74 0.59 7.98 -19.68
N THR A 75 1.03 7.01 -20.48
CA THR A 75 1.99 5.98 -20.05
C THR A 75 3.31 6.63 -19.61
N PHE A 76 3.81 7.60 -20.37
CA PHE A 76 5.07 8.27 -20.05
C PHE A 76 4.98 9.09 -18.76
N LEU A 77 3.87 9.79 -18.54
CA LEU A 77 3.62 10.53 -17.30
C LEU A 77 3.56 9.61 -16.07
N LEU A 78 2.93 8.43 -16.19
CA LEU A 78 2.88 7.45 -15.11
C LEU A 78 4.26 6.87 -14.78
N VAL A 79 5.07 6.56 -15.81
CA VAL A 79 6.45 6.10 -15.63
C VAL A 79 7.30 7.18 -14.96
N ILE A 80 7.25 8.42 -15.45
CA ILE A 80 7.97 9.53 -14.83
C ILE A 80 7.50 9.76 -13.39
N GLY A 81 6.21 9.66 -13.12
CA GLY A 81 5.67 9.83 -11.77
C GLY A 81 6.08 8.71 -10.80
N THR A 82 6.27 7.48 -11.27
CA THR A 82 6.66 6.34 -10.43
C THR A 82 8.16 6.27 -10.16
N ILE A 83 9.02 6.76 -11.08
CA ILE A 83 10.47 6.70 -10.92
C ILE A 83 10.96 7.37 -9.61
N PRO A 84 10.59 8.62 -9.27
CA PRO A 84 10.99 9.25 -8.02
C PRO A 84 10.56 8.46 -6.79
N ALA A 85 9.34 7.90 -6.80
CA ALA A 85 8.84 7.09 -5.68
C ALA A 85 9.69 5.84 -5.47
N VAL A 86 10.05 5.14 -6.55
CA VAL A 86 10.92 3.95 -6.49
C VAL A 86 12.32 4.30 -6.01
N VAL A 87 12.92 5.38 -6.54
CA VAL A 87 14.27 5.84 -6.14
C VAL A 87 14.32 6.21 -4.67
N VAL A 88 13.36 7.02 -4.20
CA VAL A 88 13.27 7.43 -2.79
C VAL A 88 13.02 6.22 -1.88
N GLY A 89 12.13 5.31 -2.29
CA GLY A 89 11.88 4.07 -1.55
C GLY A 89 13.14 3.21 -1.40
N GLN A 90 13.90 3.02 -2.47
CA GLN A 90 15.12 2.23 -2.44
C GLN A 90 16.24 2.90 -1.62
N LEU A 91 16.38 4.23 -1.72
CA LEU A 91 17.29 4.99 -0.88
C LEU A 91 16.95 4.84 0.60
N PHE A 92 15.67 4.91 0.95
CA PHE A 92 15.20 4.75 2.32
C PHE A 92 15.49 3.34 2.88
N ILE A 93 15.29 2.28 2.08
CA ILE A 93 15.66 0.91 2.45
C ILE A 93 17.17 0.79 2.68
N THR A 94 17.97 1.38 1.80
CA THR A 94 19.44 1.36 1.88
C THR A 94 19.93 2.08 3.14
N LEU A 95 19.38 3.27 3.42
CA LEU A 95 19.65 4.04 4.62
C LEU A 95 19.30 3.26 5.89
N LYS A 96 18.10 2.64 5.94
CA LYS A 96 17.70 1.80 7.08
C LYS A 96 18.67 0.66 7.31
N LYS A 97 19.14 -0.01 6.25
CA LYS A 97 20.12 -1.10 6.36
C LYS A 97 21.45 -0.60 6.93
N PHE A 98 21.94 0.55 6.45
CA PHE A 98 23.17 1.18 6.94
C PHE A 98 23.08 1.56 8.42
N LEU A 99 22.01 2.24 8.83
CA LEU A 99 21.76 2.62 10.22
C LEU A 99 21.69 1.39 11.14
N ARG A 100 21.04 0.32 10.69
CA ARG A 100 20.94 -0.93 11.46
C ARG A 100 22.30 -1.61 11.58
N GLN A 101 23.14 -1.54 10.56
CA GLN A 101 24.49 -2.10 10.56
C GLN A 101 25.42 -1.31 11.50
N GLY A 102 25.36 0.03 11.49
CA GLY A 102 26.10 0.86 12.46
C GLY A 102 25.71 0.54 13.91
N ARG A 103 24.41 0.39 14.19
CA ARG A 103 23.91 0.01 15.52
C ARG A 103 24.35 -1.39 15.99
N LEU A 104 24.62 -2.32 15.06
CA LEU A 104 25.13 -3.65 15.39
C LEU A 104 26.65 -3.66 15.66
N LEU A 105 27.39 -2.64 15.22
CA LEU A 105 28.82 -2.47 15.48
C LEU A 105 29.08 -1.75 16.81
N ASP A 106 28.11 -1.00 17.33
CA ASP A 106 28.20 -0.25 18.59
C ASP A 106 27.85 -1.08 19.86
N GLY A 107 27.60 -2.38 19.73
CA GLY A 107 27.61 -3.33 20.86
C GLY A 107 26.53 -3.19 21.96
N ASN A 108 25.59 -2.24 21.85
CA ASN A 108 24.55 -2.05 22.87
C ASN A 108 23.28 -2.83 22.52
N PHE A 109 23.13 -4.00 23.15
CA PHE A 109 21.84 -4.64 23.41
C PHE A 109 21.14 -3.95 24.59
#